data_AF-A0A7K3HHH3-F1
#
_entry.id   AF-A0A7K3HHH3-F1
#
_cell.length_a   1.000
_cell.length_b   1.000
_cell.length_c   1.000
_cell.angle_alpha   90.00
_cell.angle_beta   90.00
_cell.angle_gamma   90.00
#
_symmetry.space_group_name_H-M   'P 1'
#
loop_
_entity.id
_entity.type
_entity.pdbx_description
1 polymer ?
#
loop_
_entity_poly.entity_id
_entity_poly.type
_entity_poly.pdbx_seq_one_letter_code
_entity_poly.pdbx_strand_id
1 'polypeptide(L)'
;MPRGRHRHSPPLHRLLPPSTVIGVSAACAVGALLTDDPVGLRLLVVAAAAAAVTGAVLMRAWDRAAGKQVADLHRARTRDEWRAEERIAELESDVEEFRELRGELEAKLRAKRTELARLRNEHAGLLRRYATAETERASALEGRRLLAIESGPARPALGGDGTPTPAAYLRASEALRRLARN
;
A
#
# COMPACT_ATOMS: atom_id res chain seq x y z
N MET A 1 -3.12 8.08 18.50
CA MET A 1 -2.76 8.78 19.76
C MET A 1 -3.81 9.84 20.08
N PRO A 2 -4.69 9.64 21.08
CA PRO A 2 -5.67 10.67 21.43
C PRO A 2 -4.99 11.74 22.30
N ARG A 3 -4.69 12.89 21.69
CA ARG A 3 -4.31 14.13 22.38
C ARG A 3 -5.60 14.90 22.68
N GLY A 4 -5.88 15.15 23.95
CA GLY A 4 -7.05 15.97 24.31
C GLY A 4 -7.56 15.86 25.74
N ARG A 5 -6.77 15.36 26.70
CA ARG A 5 -7.05 15.57 28.12
C ARG A 5 -6.48 16.93 28.50
N HIS A 6 -7.27 18.01 28.55
CA HIS A 6 -7.01 19.22 29.35
C HIS A 6 -8.11 20.27 29.09
N ARG A 7 -9.34 20.07 29.60
CA ARG A 7 -10.26 21.16 30.01
C ARG A 7 -11.22 20.67 31.10
N HIS A 8 -10.65 20.33 32.26
CA HIS A 8 -11.40 20.27 33.51
C HIS A 8 -10.93 21.42 34.39
N SER A 9 -11.23 22.64 33.97
CA SER A 9 -11.34 23.76 34.91
C SER A 9 -12.66 23.55 35.66
N PRO A 10 -12.64 23.22 36.97
CA PRO A 10 -13.87 23.13 37.76
C PRO A 10 -14.53 24.51 37.71
N PRO A 11 -15.77 24.61 37.26
CA PRO A 11 -16.33 25.92 36.99
C PRO A 11 -16.65 26.61 38.31
N LEU A 12 -16.18 27.86 38.45
CA LEU A 12 -16.34 28.71 39.64
C LEU A 12 -17.79 28.77 40.17
N HIS A 13 -18.80 28.57 39.31
CA HIS A 13 -20.20 28.52 39.72
C HIS A 13 -20.55 27.33 40.65
N ARG A 14 -19.71 26.30 40.75
CA ARG A 14 -19.92 25.17 41.67
C ARG A 14 -19.53 25.49 43.12
N LEU A 15 -18.77 26.55 43.38
CA LEU A 15 -18.37 26.92 44.75
C LEU A 15 -19.33 27.92 45.42
N LEU A 16 -20.23 28.54 44.64
CA LEU A 16 -21.22 29.48 45.17
C LEU A 16 -22.19 28.84 46.18
N PRO A 17 -22.78 27.66 45.93
CA PRO A 17 -23.75 27.07 46.86
C PRO A 17 -23.21 26.70 48.25
N PRO A 18 -22.02 26.11 48.43
CA PRO A 18 -21.50 25.83 49.77
C PRO A 18 -21.08 27.11 50.51
N SER A 19 -20.62 28.13 49.79
CA SER A 19 -20.19 29.39 50.40
C SER A 19 -21.35 30.18 51.03
N THR A 20 -22.55 30.12 50.45
CA THR A 20 -23.73 30.81 50.99
C THR A 20 -24.25 30.14 52.26
N VAL A 21 -24.19 28.81 52.36
CA VAL A 21 -24.58 28.08 53.59
C VAL A 21 -23.64 28.40 54.75
N ILE A 22 -22.33 28.47 54.47
CA ILE A 22 -21.32 28.88 55.47
C ILE A 22 -21.54 30.35 55.86
N GLY A 23 -21.82 31.22 54.90
CA GLY A 23 -22.07 32.65 55.14
C GLY A 23 -23.32 32.90 55.99
N VAL A 24 -24.42 32.18 55.72
CA VAL A 24 -25.68 32.31 56.47
C VAL A 24 -25.55 31.75 57.89
N SER A 25 -24.86 30.62 58.07
CA SER A 25 -24.63 30.07 59.41
C SER A 25 -23.72 30.95 60.26
N ALA A 26 -22.65 31.51 59.68
CA ALA A 26 -21.79 32.49 60.35
C ALA A 26 -22.54 33.79 60.69
N ALA A 27 -23.37 34.31 59.79
CA ALA A 27 -24.20 35.49 60.04
C ALA A 27 -25.22 35.25 61.16
N CYS A 28 -25.83 34.06 61.23
CA CYS A 28 -26.73 33.69 62.31
C CYS A 28 -26.00 33.57 63.66
N ALA A 29 -24.78 33.03 63.68
CA ALA A 29 -23.97 32.94 64.89
C ALA A 29 -23.55 34.32 65.42
N VAL A 30 -23.18 35.25 64.54
CA VAL A 30 -22.87 36.65 64.91
C VAL A 30 -24.11 37.38 65.41
N GLY A 31 -25.27 37.17 64.78
CA GLY A 31 -26.54 37.73 65.24
C GLY A 31 -26.95 37.26 66.64
N ALA A 32 -26.61 36.02 67.00
CA ALA A 32 -26.93 35.45 68.31
C ALA A 32 -26.10 36.06 69.43
N LEU A 33 -24.87 36.49 69.14
CA LEU A 33 -23.98 37.15 70.10
C LEU A 33 -24.37 38.62 70.39
N LEU A 34 -25.24 39.20 69.56
CA LEU A 34 -25.66 40.61 69.63
C LEU A 34 -27.06 40.78 70.24
N THR A 35 -27.77 39.70 70.59
CA THR A 35 -29.20 39.73 70.95
C THR A 35 -29.47 39.02 72.28
N ASP A 36 -29.99 39.76 73.29
CA ASP A 36 -30.38 39.20 74.60
C ASP A 36 -31.88 38.81 74.68
N ASP A 37 -32.64 39.00 73.59
CA ASP A 37 -34.06 38.66 73.49
C ASP A 37 -34.26 37.15 73.21
N PRO A 38 -35.02 36.40 74.05
CA PRO A 38 -35.27 34.97 73.84
C PRO A 38 -35.98 34.64 72.52
N VAL A 39 -36.75 35.55 71.94
CA VAL A 39 -37.41 35.33 70.63
C VAL A 39 -36.39 35.38 69.50
N GLY A 40 -35.44 36.32 69.56
CA GLY A 40 -34.36 36.46 68.57
C GLY A 40 -33.45 35.23 68.53
N LEU A 41 -33.06 34.73 69.70
CA LEU A 41 -32.24 33.51 69.80
C LEU A 41 -32.93 32.28 69.18
N ARG A 42 -34.24 32.10 69.39
CA ARG A 42 -34.99 31.00 68.80
C ARG A 42 -35.05 31.08 67.28
N LEU A 43 -35.26 32.27 66.72
CA LEU A 43 -35.28 32.47 65.27
C LEU A 43 -33.92 32.15 64.63
N LEU A 44 -32.82 32.54 65.28
CA LEU A 44 -31.47 32.26 64.80
C LEU A 44 -31.12 30.77 64.84
N VAL A 45 -31.54 30.06 65.89
CA VAL A 45 -31.38 28.59 65.97
C VAL A 45 -32.16 27.89 64.85
N VAL A 46 -33.40 28.33 64.59
CA VAL A 46 -34.20 27.78 63.48
C VAL A 46 -33.54 28.06 62.12
N ALA A 47 -33.00 29.26 61.92
CA ALA A 47 -32.27 29.62 60.69
C ALA A 47 -30.99 28.78 60.51
N ALA A 48 -30.21 28.59 61.57
CA ALA A 48 -29.01 27.75 61.54
C ALA A 48 -29.35 26.27 61.24
N ALA A 49 -30.41 25.74 61.86
CA ALA A 49 -30.90 24.39 61.58
C ALA A 49 -31.36 24.24 60.12
N ALA A 50 -32.08 25.22 59.58
CA ALA A 50 -32.49 25.23 58.18
C ALA A 50 -31.27 25.28 57.23
N ALA A 51 -30.25 26.08 57.54
CA ALA A 51 -29.00 26.12 56.78
C ALA A 51 -28.24 24.77 56.81
N ALA A 52 -28.17 24.12 57.97
CA ALA A 52 -27.54 22.81 58.10
C ALA A 52 -28.28 21.73 57.29
N VAL A 53 -29.62 21.71 57.34
CA VAL A 53 -30.44 20.75 56.58
C VAL A 53 -30.30 20.97 55.08
N THR A 54 -30.35 22.22 54.61
CA THR A 54 -30.17 22.54 53.18
C THR A 54 -28.77 22.18 52.69
N GLY A 55 -27.73 22.46 53.47
CA GLY A 55 -26.36 22.02 53.18
C GLY A 55 -26.23 20.49 53.07
N ALA A 56 -26.81 19.75 54.02
CA ALA A 56 -26.79 18.29 54.01
C ALA A 56 -27.53 17.69 52.81
N VAL A 57 -28.69 18.23 52.44
CA VAL A 57 -29.45 17.80 51.26
C VAL A 57 -28.68 18.08 49.98
N LEU A 58 -28.04 19.24 49.87
CA LEU A 58 -27.22 19.59 48.71
C LEU A 58 -26.04 18.64 48.54
N MET A 59 -25.29 18.36 49.61
CA MET A 59 -24.17 17.39 49.58
C MET A 59 -24.67 16.01 49.15
N ARG A 60 -25.79 15.54 49.70
CA ARG A 60 -26.39 14.25 49.33
C ARG A 60 -26.79 14.19 47.86
N ALA A 61 -27.34 15.29 47.31
CA ALA A 61 -27.70 15.38 45.91
C ALA A 61 -26.46 15.36 45.00
N TRP A 62 -25.38 16.01 45.45
CA TRP A 62 -24.11 16.07 44.73
C TRP A 62 -23.39 14.74 44.69
N ASP A 63 -23.33 14.02 45.81
CA ASP A 63 -22.76 12.67 45.87
C ASP A 63 -23.47 11.73 44.90
N ARG A 64 -24.81 11.79 44.86
CA ARG A 64 -25.62 10.99 43.93
C ARG A 64 -25.38 11.39 42.46
N ALA A 65 -25.27 12.68 42.17
CA ALA A 65 -25.02 13.16 40.81
C ALA A 65 -23.61 12.78 40.32
N ALA A 66 -22.60 12.90 41.19
CA ALA A 66 -21.23 12.49 40.90
C ALA A 66 -21.14 10.97 40.67
N GLY A 67 -21.80 10.16 41.51
CA GLY A 67 -21.86 8.71 41.32
C GLY A 67 -22.48 8.29 40.00
N LYS A 68 -23.58 8.95 39.59
CA LYS A 68 -24.20 8.72 38.27
C LYS A 68 -23.26 9.09 37.13
N GLN A 69 -22.61 10.25 37.19
CA GLN A 69 -21.66 10.70 36.16
C GLN A 69 -20.47 9.73 36.02
N VAL A 70 -19.92 9.25 37.13
CA VAL A 70 -18.82 8.27 37.10
C VAL A 70 -19.29 6.95 36.50
N ALA A 71 -20.48 6.47 36.87
CA ALA A 71 -21.05 5.25 36.29
C ALA A 71 -21.28 5.40 34.78
N ASP A 72 -21.78 6.55 34.33
CA ASP A 72 -22.02 6.82 32.91
C ASP A 72 -20.72 6.95 32.12
N LEU A 73 -19.69 7.60 32.68
CA LEU A 73 -18.36 7.66 32.09
C LEU A 73 -17.70 6.28 32.03
N HIS A 74 -17.86 5.46 33.06
CA HIS A 74 -17.34 4.10 33.06
C HIS A 74 -18.03 3.25 31.99
N ARG A 75 -19.37 3.32 31.89
CA ARG A 75 -20.14 2.67 30.81
C ARG A 75 -19.75 3.18 29.42
N ALA A 76 -19.49 4.48 29.27
CA ALA A 76 -19.04 5.02 27.99
C ALA A 76 -17.66 4.48 27.63
N ARG A 77 -16.75 4.45 28.59
CA ARG A 77 -15.39 3.93 28.42
C ARG A 77 -15.38 2.45 28.07
N THR A 78 -16.16 1.62 28.76
CA THR A 78 -16.23 0.18 28.44
C THR A 78 -16.81 -0.08 27.05
N ARG A 79 -17.80 0.71 26.62
CA ARG A 79 -18.32 0.64 25.24
C ARG A 79 -17.27 1.05 24.21
N ASP A 80 -16.48 2.08 24.50
CA ASP A 80 -15.44 2.54 23.58
C ASP A 80 -14.26 1.55 23.52
N GLU A 81 -13.90 0.93 24.65
CA GLU A 81 -12.93 -0.16 24.73
C GLU A 81 -13.41 -1.36 23.89
N TRP A 82 -14.67 -1.77 24.04
CA TRP A 82 -15.24 -2.86 23.25
C TRP A 82 -15.23 -2.57 21.74
N ARG A 83 -15.62 -1.36 21.32
CA ARG A 83 -15.53 -0.95 19.91
C ARG A 83 -14.11 -0.90 19.38
N ALA A 84 -13.15 -0.53 20.23
CA ALA A 84 -11.75 -0.50 19.84
C ALA A 84 -11.23 -1.93 19.66
N GLU A 85 -11.58 -2.85 20.55
CA GLU A 85 -11.27 -4.28 20.45
C GLU A 85 -11.89 -4.90 19.18
N GLU A 86 -13.14 -4.58 18.86
CA GLU A 86 -13.81 -5.04 17.64
C GLU A 86 -13.08 -4.56 16.39
N ARG A 87 -12.72 -3.27 16.32
CA ARG A 87 -11.92 -2.73 15.21
C ARG A 87 -10.52 -3.33 15.11
N ILE A 88 -9.91 -3.67 16.24
CA ILE A 88 -8.61 -4.35 16.25
C ILE A 88 -8.76 -5.74 15.66
N ALA A 89 -9.80 -6.49 16.05
CA ALA A 89 -10.08 -7.81 15.51
C ALA A 89 -10.39 -7.76 14.00
N GLU A 90 -11.15 -6.78 13.53
CA GLU A 90 -11.39 -6.54 12.09
C GLU A 90 -10.07 -6.30 11.34
N LEU A 91 -9.22 -5.41 11.84
CA LEU A 91 -7.93 -5.11 11.21
C LEU A 91 -6.97 -6.31 11.22
N GLU A 92 -6.97 -7.11 12.28
CA GLU A 92 -6.19 -8.34 12.35
C GLU A 92 -6.65 -9.36 11.29
N SER A 93 -7.97 -9.48 11.09
CA SER A 93 -8.56 -10.31 10.04
C SER A 93 -8.16 -9.81 8.65
N ASP A 94 -8.31 -8.52 8.37
CA ASP A 94 -7.95 -7.90 7.08
C ASP A 94 -6.46 -8.12 6.75
N VAL A 95 -5.59 -7.98 7.77
CA VAL A 95 -4.15 -8.19 7.60
C VAL A 95 -3.84 -9.64 7.24
N GLU A 96 -4.55 -10.61 7.82
CA GLU A 96 -4.38 -12.02 7.46
C GLU A 96 -4.86 -12.29 6.03
N GLU A 97 -6.02 -11.75 5.63
CA GLU A 97 -6.53 -11.86 4.25
C GLU A 97 -5.53 -11.28 3.24
N PHE A 98 -4.94 -10.11 3.52
CA PHE A 98 -3.91 -9.53 2.65
C PHE A 98 -2.62 -10.36 2.60
N ARG A 99 -2.25 -11.05 3.68
CA ARG A 99 -1.09 -11.96 3.67
C ARG A 99 -1.34 -13.16 2.78
N GLU A 100 -2.54 -13.74 2.84
CA GLU A 100 -2.95 -14.85 1.98
C GLU A 100 -2.94 -14.43 0.51
N LEU A 101 -3.61 -13.32 0.17
CA LEU A 101 -3.64 -12.77 -1.19
C LEU A 101 -2.23 -12.47 -1.72
N ARG A 102 -1.38 -11.88 -0.88
CA ARG A 102 0.02 -11.64 -1.25
C ARG A 102 0.76 -12.95 -1.52
N GLY A 103 0.57 -13.97 -0.68
CA GLY A 103 1.15 -15.29 -0.88
C GLY A 103 0.75 -15.91 -2.22
N GLU A 104 -0.54 -15.87 -2.56
CA GLU A 104 -1.04 -16.36 -3.85
C GLU A 104 -0.44 -15.59 -5.04
N LEU A 105 -0.40 -14.26 -4.97
CA LEU A 105 0.15 -13.43 -6.04
C LEU A 105 1.65 -13.68 -6.22
N GLU A 106 2.39 -13.83 -5.14
CA GLU A 106 3.81 -14.20 -5.21
C GLU A 106 4.00 -15.59 -5.84
N ALA A 107 3.15 -16.58 -5.50
CA ALA A 107 3.20 -17.91 -6.12
C ALA A 107 2.90 -17.84 -7.63
N LYS A 108 1.87 -17.09 -8.04
CA LYS A 108 1.53 -16.84 -9.45
C LYS A 108 2.68 -16.15 -10.19
N LEU A 109 3.33 -15.15 -9.59
CA LEU A 109 4.50 -14.49 -10.18
C LEU A 109 5.70 -15.42 -10.33
N ARG A 110 5.98 -16.27 -9.33
CA ARG A 110 7.03 -17.29 -9.42
C ARG A 110 6.73 -18.27 -10.56
N ALA A 111 5.49 -18.75 -10.67
CA ALA A 111 5.07 -19.62 -11.77
C ALA A 111 5.23 -18.95 -13.15
N LYS A 112 4.83 -17.68 -13.31
CA LYS A 112 5.02 -16.97 -14.58
C LYS A 112 6.49 -16.73 -14.93
N ARG A 113 7.35 -16.52 -13.93
CA ARG A 113 8.80 -16.41 -14.16
C ARG A 113 9.40 -17.72 -14.64
N THR A 114 8.98 -18.86 -14.07
CA THR A 114 9.46 -20.18 -14.53
C THR A 114 8.93 -20.54 -15.91
N GLU A 115 7.66 -20.23 -16.20
CA GLU A 115 7.09 -20.36 -17.56
C GLU A 115 7.88 -19.53 -18.57
N LEU A 116 8.16 -18.26 -18.30
CA LEU A 116 8.95 -17.41 -19.20
C LEU A 116 10.36 -17.94 -19.43
N ALA A 117 11.03 -18.44 -18.39
CA ALA A 117 12.34 -19.06 -18.53
C ALA A 117 12.27 -20.32 -19.41
N ARG A 118 11.24 -21.14 -19.24
CA ARG A 118 10.98 -22.32 -20.07
C ARG A 118 10.77 -21.94 -21.54
N LEU A 119 9.89 -20.98 -21.84
CA LEU A 119 9.64 -20.53 -23.22
C LEU A 119 10.91 -19.97 -23.88
N ARG A 120 11.73 -19.22 -23.13
CA ARG A 120 13.03 -18.73 -23.63
C ARG A 120 13.98 -19.87 -23.99
N ASN A 121 14.04 -20.91 -23.18
CA ASN A 121 14.85 -22.10 -23.45
C ASN A 121 14.33 -22.89 -24.66
N GLU A 122 13.01 -23.04 -24.79
CA GLU A 122 12.37 -23.68 -25.94
C GLU A 122 12.68 -22.90 -27.24
N HIS A 123 12.59 -21.57 -27.20
CA HIS A 123 12.93 -20.69 -28.32
C HIS A 123 14.41 -20.82 -28.72
N ALA A 124 15.34 -20.80 -27.76
CA ALA A 124 16.76 -21.02 -28.02
C ALA A 124 17.01 -22.42 -28.63
N GLY A 125 16.28 -23.44 -28.17
CA GLY A 125 16.33 -24.78 -28.74
C GLY A 125 15.85 -24.84 -30.19
N LEU A 126 14.77 -24.13 -30.53
CA LEU A 126 14.27 -24.01 -31.90
C LEU A 126 15.28 -23.31 -32.82
N LEU A 127 15.89 -22.21 -32.37
CA LEU A 127 16.91 -21.50 -33.14
C LEU A 127 18.14 -22.37 -33.43
N ARG A 128 18.62 -23.15 -32.45
CA ARG A 128 19.71 -24.11 -32.67
C ARG A 128 19.35 -25.15 -33.71
N ARG A 129 18.17 -25.77 -33.61
CA ARG A 129 17.70 -26.77 -34.58
C ARG A 129 17.56 -26.19 -35.98
N TYR A 130 17.02 -24.98 -36.11
CA TYR A 130 16.91 -24.30 -37.39
C TYR A 130 18.28 -23.99 -37.99
N ALA A 131 19.21 -23.46 -37.19
CA ALA A 131 20.58 -23.21 -37.62
C ALA A 131 21.28 -24.50 -38.09
N THR A 132 21.15 -25.61 -37.33
CA THR A 132 21.69 -26.91 -37.74
C THR A 132 21.08 -27.38 -39.06
N ALA A 133 19.75 -27.33 -39.20
CA ALA A 133 19.08 -27.71 -40.44
C ALA A 133 19.54 -26.86 -41.64
N GLU A 134 19.79 -25.57 -41.45
CA GLU A 134 20.29 -24.70 -42.52
C GLU A 134 21.75 -24.99 -42.87
N THR A 135 22.60 -25.27 -41.88
CA THR A 135 23.99 -25.72 -42.13
C THR A 135 24.04 -27.07 -42.84
N GLU A 136 23.16 -28.01 -42.48
CA GLU A 136 23.05 -29.30 -43.15
C GLU A 136 22.62 -29.12 -44.61
N ARG A 137 21.63 -28.27 -44.89
CA ARG A 137 21.22 -27.93 -46.27
C ARG A 137 22.36 -27.32 -47.08
N ALA A 138 23.09 -26.36 -46.51
CA ALA A 138 24.25 -25.76 -47.17
C ALA A 138 25.33 -26.80 -47.48
N SER A 139 25.68 -27.64 -46.50
CA SER A 139 26.67 -28.71 -46.67
C SER A 139 26.27 -29.75 -47.72
N ALA A 140 24.97 -30.07 -47.83
CA ALA A 140 24.45 -30.97 -48.85
C ALA A 140 24.56 -30.37 -50.26
N LEU A 141 24.33 -29.06 -50.40
CA LEU A 141 24.51 -28.35 -51.67
C LEU A 141 25.99 -28.25 -52.07
N GLU A 142 26.88 -27.97 -51.12
CA GLU A 142 28.33 -27.99 -51.34
C GLU A 142 28.84 -29.38 -51.69
N GLY A 143 28.39 -30.42 -50.99
CA GLY A 143 28.70 -31.80 -51.33
C GLY A 143 28.28 -32.17 -52.77
N ARG A 144 27.09 -31.75 -53.20
CA ARG A 144 26.65 -31.91 -54.60
C ARG A 144 27.52 -31.13 -55.60
N ARG A 145 27.97 -29.92 -55.25
CA ARG A 145 28.90 -29.13 -56.10
C ARG A 145 30.25 -29.82 -56.24
N LEU A 146 30.82 -30.30 -55.14
CA LEU A 146 32.11 -31.01 -55.15
C LEU A 146 32.02 -32.29 -55.99
N LEU A 147 30.97 -33.08 -55.82
CA LEU A 147 30.71 -34.27 -56.65
C LEU A 147 30.57 -33.91 -58.14
N ALA A 148 29.91 -32.80 -58.49
CA ALA A 148 29.81 -32.35 -59.88
C ALA A 148 31.19 -31.99 -60.46
N ILE A 149 32.06 -31.34 -59.67
CA ILE A 149 33.44 -31.00 -60.07
C ILE A 149 34.28 -32.27 -60.26
N GLU A 150 34.21 -33.21 -59.32
CA GLU A 150 34.94 -34.50 -59.37
C GLU A 150 34.45 -35.41 -60.49
N SER A 151 33.13 -35.44 -60.75
CA SER A 151 32.56 -36.24 -61.84
C SER A 151 32.94 -35.73 -63.23
N GLY A 152 33.38 -34.47 -63.34
CA GLY A 152 33.89 -33.83 -64.55
C GLY A 152 32.86 -33.74 -65.70
N PRO A 153 32.81 -32.65 -66.48
CA PRO A 153 32.16 -32.76 -67.78
C PRO A 153 32.96 -33.75 -68.63
N ALA A 154 32.29 -34.72 -69.27
CA ALA A 154 32.76 -35.25 -70.54
C ALA A 154 32.86 -34.04 -71.47
N ARG A 155 34.06 -33.44 -71.52
CA ARG A 155 34.32 -32.20 -72.23
C ARG A 155 33.88 -32.41 -73.68
N PRO A 156 32.86 -31.69 -74.19
CA PRO A 156 32.70 -31.66 -75.64
C PRO A 156 33.98 -31.02 -76.15
N ALA A 157 34.67 -31.73 -77.05
CA ALA A 157 35.88 -31.24 -77.70
C ALA A 157 35.52 -29.99 -78.52
N LEU A 158 35.47 -28.83 -77.87
CA LEU A 158 35.53 -27.56 -78.52
C LEU A 158 36.99 -27.40 -78.97
N GLY A 159 37.23 -27.81 -80.21
CA GLY A 159 38.47 -27.50 -80.91
C GLY A 159 38.69 -25.98 -80.92
N GLY A 160 39.88 -25.57 -80.50
CA GLY A 160 40.23 -24.16 -80.42
C GLY A 160 41.42 -23.96 -79.51
N ASP A 161 42.61 -24.28 -80.02
CA ASP A 161 43.87 -23.83 -79.45
C ASP A 161 43.81 -22.31 -79.22
N GLY A 162 43.87 -21.91 -77.96
CA GLY A 162 43.88 -20.53 -77.49
C GLY A 162 45.16 -19.77 -77.85
N THR A 163 45.80 -20.09 -78.97
CA THR A 163 46.88 -19.29 -79.55
C THR A 163 46.27 -18.37 -80.61
N PRO A 164 46.21 -17.04 -80.38
CA PRO A 164 45.69 -16.12 -81.37
C PRO A 164 46.58 -16.18 -82.61
N THR A 165 46.04 -16.73 -83.69
CA THR A 165 46.75 -16.84 -84.96
C THR A 165 46.76 -15.47 -85.66
N PRO A 166 47.77 -15.17 -86.50
CA PRO A 166 47.82 -13.91 -87.26
C PRO A 166 46.54 -13.63 -88.07
N ALA A 167 45.89 -14.69 -88.55
CA ALA A 167 44.60 -14.60 -89.25
C ALA A 167 43.46 -14.09 -88.36
N ALA A 168 43.47 -14.40 -87.05
CA ALA A 168 42.49 -13.90 -86.10
C ALA A 168 42.63 -12.38 -85.88
N TYR A 169 43.87 -11.87 -85.80
CA TYR A 169 44.13 -10.43 -85.71
C TYR A 169 43.71 -9.69 -86.99
N LEU A 170 43.94 -10.27 -88.17
CA LEU A 170 43.51 -9.66 -89.43
C LEU A 170 41.99 -9.51 -89.50
N ARG A 171 41.23 -10.56 -89.16
CA ARG A 171 39.76 -10.51 -89.13
C ARG A 171 39.23 -9.50 -88.12
N ALA A 172 39.85 -9.40 -86.93
CA ALA A 172 39.49 -8.38 -85.95
C ALA A 172 39.73 -6.95 -86.49
N SER A 173 40.84 -6.73 -87.20
CA SER A 173 41.15 -5.43 -87.82
C SER A 173 40.18 -5.03 -88.94
N GLU A 174 39.68 -6.01 -89.69
CA GLU A 174 38.67 -5.79 -90.73
C GLU A 174 37.30 -5.50 -90.12
N ALA A 175 36.94 -6.19 -89.05
CA ALA A 175 35.70 -5.95 -88.31
C ALA A 175 35.66 -4.51 -87.76
N LEU A 176 36.76 -4.04 -87.16
CA LEU A 176 36.87 -2.64 -86.69
C LEU A 176 36.79 -1.63 -87.84
N ARG A 177 37.42 -1.92 -89.00
CA ARG A 177 37.32 -1.06 -90.20
C ARG A 177 35.95 -1.05 -90.86
N ARG A 178 35.13 -2.08 -90.67
CA ARG A 178 33.72 -2.10 -91.09
C ARG A 178 32.85 -1.31 -90.12
N LEU A 179 33.13 -1.42 -88.82
CA LEU A 179 32.42 -0.65 -87.80
C LEU A 179 32.64 0.86 -87.95
N ALA A 180 33.86 1.29 -88.31
CA ALA A 180 34.20 2.70 -88.53
C ALA A 180 33.68 3.28 -89.86
N ARG A 181 33.14 2.44 -90.75
CA ARG A 181 32.54 2.87 -92.02
C ARG A 181 31.00 2.91 -92.00
N ASN A 182 30.41 2.40 -90.92
CA ASN A 182 29.00 2.60 -90.55
C ASN A 182 28.91 3.73 -89.53
#